data_AF-A0A970GEN3-F1
#
_entry.id   AF-A0A970GEN3-F1
#
_cell.length_a   1.000
_cell.length_b   1.000
_cell.length_c   1.000
_cell.angle_alpha   90.00
_cell.angle_beta   90.00
_cell.angle_gamma   90.00
#
_symmetry.space_group_name_H-M   'P 1'
#
loop_
_entity.id
_entity.type
_entity.pdbx_description
1 polymer ?
#
loop_
_entity_poly.entity_id
_entity_poly.type
_entity_poly.pdbx_seq_one_letter_code
_entity_poly.pdbx_strand_id
1 'polypeptide(L)'
;SKIKRKAPKWQYSYFFFAGFIITSLAGFIGGTQKGSVLMWIFENMQMPMSSTMFSLLAFYMASAAYKAFRARSVEATVLLLAAIVVMLAQVPLGVKIYKNLPIISQWILDVPNLASKRGIAIGVGLGGVATSLKILLGIERSYLGGTD
;
A
#
# COMPACT_ATOMS: atom_id res chain seq x y z
N SER A 1 -11.75 -6.45 -29.34
CA SER A 1 -11.05 -7.29 -28.34
C SER A 1 -9.63 -7.56 -28.82
N LYS A 2 -8.61 -7.33 -27.98
CA LYS A 2 -7.17 -7.61 -28.28
C LYS A 2 -6.90 -9.08 -28.65
N ILE A 3 -7.88 -9.97 -28.49
CA ILE A 3 -7.86 -11.37 -28.94
C ILE A 3 -7.94 -11.49 -30.48
N LYS A 4 -8.61 -10.55 -31.17
CA LYS A 4 -8.70 -10.57 -32.65
C LYS A 4 -7.48 -9.96 -33.36
N ARG A 5 -6.57 -9.29 -32.65
CA ARG A 5 -5.51 -8.45 -33.24
C ARG A 5 -4.06 -8.85 -32.93
N LYS A 6 -3.84 -9.99 -32.23
CA LYS A 6 -2.50 -10.52 -31.86
C LYS A 6 -1.49 -9.43 -31.42
N ALA A 7 -1.92 -8.50 -30.57
CA ALA A 7 -1.00 -7.53 -29.99
C ALA A 7 0.03 -8.25 -29.10
N PRO A 8 1.28 -7.76 -29.02
CA PRO A 8 2.29 -8.34 -28.12
C PRO A 8 1.75 -8.45 -26.68
N LYS A 9 2.04 -9.57 -26.01
CA LYS A 9 1.58 -9.93 -24.64
C LYS A 9 0.13 -10.46 -24.49
N TRP A 10 -0.52 -10.93 -25.57
CA TRP A 10 -1.89 -11.48 -25.52
C TRP A 10 -2.09 -12.65 -24.54
N GLN A 11 -1.04 -13.44 -24.26
CA GLN A 11 -1.08 -14.61 -23.37
C GLN A 11 -1.45 -14.23 -21.93
N TYR A 12 -0.98 -13.09 -21.43
CA TYR A 12 -1.30 -12.63 -20.07
C TYR A 12 -2.76 -12.27 -19.89
N SER A 13 -3.42 -11.81 -20.95
CA SER A 13 -4.86 -11.54 -20.91
C SER A 13 -5.67 -12.83 -20.73
N TYR A 14 -5.21 -13.94 -21.29
CA TYR A 14 -5.85 -15.25 -21.10
C TYR A 14 -5.71 -15.72 -19.64
N PHE A 15 -4.50 -15.64 -19.08
CA PHE A 15 -4.26 -15.97 -17.66
C PHE A 15 -5.12 -15.11 -16.72
N PHE A 16 -5.28 -13.82 -17.01
CA PHE A 16 -6.13 -12.94 -16.23
C PHE A 16 -7.61 -13.37 -16.26
N PHE A 17 -8.18 -13.57 -17.46
CA PHE A 17 -9.60 -13.97 -17.57
C PHE A 17 -9.84 -15.37 -17.00
N ALA A 18 -8.93 -16.31 -17.23
CA ALA A 18 -9.01 -17.65 -16.63
C ALA A 18 -8.96 -17.58 -15.10
N GLY A 19 -8.00 -16.83 -14.54
CA GLY A 19 -7.88 -16.63 -13.09
C GLY A 19 -9.11 -15.93 -12.48
N PHE A 20 -9.68 -14.96 -13.19
CA PHE A 20 -10.91 -14.26 -12.78
C PHE A 20 -12.12 -15.20 -12.72
N ILE A 21 -12.29 -16.05 -13.73
CA ILE A 21 -13.37 -17.05 -13.77
C ILE A 21 -13.15 -18.08 -12.66
N ILE A 22 -11.93 -18.60 -12.50
CA ILE A 22 -11.60 -19.59 -11.46
C ILE A 22 -11.88 -19.01 -10.07
N THR A 23 -11.46 -17.79 -9.79
CA THR A 23 -11.64 -17.16 -8.47
C THR A 23 -13.12 -16.84 -8.21
N SER A 24 -13.85 -16.37 -9.23
CA SER A 24 -15.29 -16.11 -9.11
C SER A 24 -16.07 -17.39 -8.84
N LEU A 25 -15.83 -18.44 -9.63
CA LEU A 25 -16.46 -19.75 -9.43
C LEU A 25 -16.07 -20.38 -8.09
N ALA A 26 -14.80 -20.26 -7.68
CA ALA A 26 -14.34 -20.73 -6.37
C ALA A 26 -15.06 -20.01 -5.22
N GLY A 27 -15.36 -18.71 -5.37
CA GLY A 27 -16.16 -17.95 -4.40
C GLY A 27 -17.63 -18.38 -4.35
N PHE A 28 -18.26 -18.57 -5.51
CA PHE A 28 -19.67 -18.99 -5.59
C PHE A 28 -19.90 -20.44 -5.14
N ILE A 29 -18.97 -21.36 -5.44
CA ILE A 29 -19.12 -22.79 -5.19
C ILE A 29 -18.55 -23.18 -3.82
N GLY A 30 -17.39 -22.64 -3.44
CA GLY A 30 -16.66 -23.05 -2.23
C GLY A 30 -16.96 -22.24 -0.97
N GLY A 31 -17.63 -21.09 -1.09
CA GLY A 31 -17.88 -20.18 0.04
C GLY A 31 -16.59 -19.65 0.69
N THR A 32 -16.72 -18.97 1.83
CA THR A 32 -15.63 -18.31 2.59
C THR A 32 -15.11 -19.14 3.77
N GLN A 33 -15.43 -20.44 3.82
CA GLN A 33 -15.03 -21.30 4.94
C GLN A 33 -13.56 -21.76 4.82
N LYS A 34 -12.91 -22.01 5.97
CA LYS A 34 -11.56 -22.57 6.03
C LYS A 34 -11.55 -23.94 5.34
N GLY A 35 -10.76 -24.07 4.27
CA GLY A 35 -10.71 -25.27 3.41
C GLY A 35 -11.33 -25.07 2.02
N SER A 36 -12.02 -23.95 1.77
CA SER A 36 -12.50 -23.57 0.44
C SER A 36 -11.34 -23.31 -0.53
N VAL A 37 -11.58 -23.61 -1.81
CA VAL A 37 -10.65 -23.28 -2.92
C VAL A 37 -10.30 -21.79 -2.92
N LEU A 38 -11.25 -20.92 -2.55
CA LEU A 38 -11.01 -19.47 -2.44
C LEU A 38 -9.99 -19.15 -1.34
N MET A 39 -10.13 -19.77 -0.16
CA MET A 39 -9.21 -19.54 0.96
C MET A 39 -7.82 -20.08 0.67
N TRP A 40 -7.73 -21.21 -0.04
CA TRP A 40 -6.44 -21.76 -0.47
C TRP A 40 -5.70 -20.80 -1.42
N ILE A 41 -6.39 -20.24 -2.41
CA ILE A 41 -5.83 -19.21 -3.30
C ILE A 41 -5.42 -17.97 -2.50
N PHE A 42 -6.26 -17.55 -1.55
CA PHE A 42 -5.97 -16.39 -0.72
C PHE A 42 -4.71 -16.58 0.13
N GLU A 43 -4.58 -17.70 0.84
CA GLU A 43 -3.45 -17.98 1.73
C GLU A 43 -2.15 -18.28 0.96
N ASN A 44 -2.24 -18.99 -0.18
CA ASN A 44 -1.04 -19.44 -0.90
C ASN A 44 -0.61 -18.52 -2.05
N MET A 45 -1.49 -17.64 -2.53
CA MET A 45 -1.15 -16.68 -3.60
C MET A 45 -1.28 -15.24 -3.10
N GLN A 46 -2.47 -14.83 -2.67
CA GLN A 46 -2.73 -13.42 -2.36
C GLN A 46 -1.89 -12.91 -1.17
N MET A 47 -1.84 -13.71 -0.09
CA MET A 47 -1.13 -13.37 1.13
C MET A 47 0.38 -13.24 0.93
N PRO A 48 1.11 -14.21 0.32
CA PRO A 48 2.53 -14.06 0.08
C PRO A 48 2.86 -12.93 -0.92
N MET A 49 2.06 -12.75 -1.98
CA MET A 49 2.26 -11.62 -2.90
C MET A 49 2.09 -10.25 -2.20
N SER A 50 1.08 -10.14 -1.33
CA SER A 50 0.88 -8.91 -0.55
C SER A 50 2.03 -8.71 0.44
N SER A 51 2.48 -9.78 1.09
CA SER A 51 3.62 -9.75 2.03
C SER A 51 4.92 -9.33 1.35
N THR A 52 5.23 -9.82 0.15
CA THR A 52 6.42 -9.39 -0.60
C THR A 52 6.35 -7.92 -0.98
N MET A 53 5.18 -7.42 -1.41
CA MET A 53 4.98 -5.99 -1.66
C MET A 53 5.19 -5.15 -0.39
N PHE A 54 4.59 -5.54 0.74
CA PHE A 54 4.75 -4.82 2.00
C PHE A 54 6.18 -4.89 2.54
N SER A 55 6.85 -6.02 2.41
CA SER A 55 8.27 -6.18 2.77
C SER A 55 9.14 -5.22 1.97
N LEU A 56 8.95 -5.18 0.65
CA LEU A 56 9.71 -4.29 -0.21
C LEU A 56 9.44 -2.80 0.12
N LEU A 57 8.18 -2.43 0.37
CA LEU A 57 7.82 -1.08 0.83
C LEU A 57 8.50 -0.74 2.17
N ALA A 58 8.53 -1.67 3.12
CA ALA A 58 9.20 -1.48 4.41
C ALA A 58 10.71 -1.23 4.22
N PHE A 59 11.37 -2.00 3.34
CA PHE A 59 12.78 -1.79 3.00
C PHE A 59 13.01 -0.42 2.34
N TYR A 60 12.15 0.00 1.40
CA TYR A 60 12.24 1.33 0.78
C TYR A 60 12.04 2.46 1.79
N MET A 61 11.03 2.33 2.67
CA MET A 61 10.78 3.29 3.74
C MET A 61 11.97 3.39 4.69
N ALA A 62 12.56 2.27 5.11
CA ALA A 62 13.74 2.24 5.95
C ALA A 62 14.95 2.92 5.28
N SER A 63 15.18 2.66 3.99
CA SER A 63 16.25 3.30 3.21
C SER A 63 16.04 4.82 3.07
N ALA A 64 14.81 5.25 2.79
CA ALA A 64 14.45 6.67 2.71
C ALA A 64 14.58 7.37 4.07
N ALA A 65 14.09 6.75 5.14
CA ALA A 65 14.21 7.25 6.51
C ALA A 65 15.67 7.38 6.93
N TYR A 66 16.51 6.39 6.62
CA TYR A 66 17.95 6.48 6.87
C TYR A 66 18.58 7.68 6.16
N LYS A 67 18.26 7.88 4.88
CA LYS A 67 18.74 9.06 4.12
C LYS A 67 18.23 10.37 4.72
N ALA A 68 16.96 10.43 5.13
CA ALA A 68 16.34 11.61 5.74
C ALA A 68 16.95 11.95 7.11
N PHE A 69 17.16 10.95 7.98
CA PHE A 69 17.77 11.15 9.29
C PHE A 69 19.28 11.44 9.22
N ARG A 70 19.98 10.96 8.18
CA ARG A 70 21.39 11.28 7.95
C ARG A 70 21.62 12.73 7.49
N ALA A 71 20.59 13.45 7.05
CA ALA A 71 20.73 14.78 6.46
C ALA A 71 21.22 15.89 7.41
N ARG A 72 21.57 15.60 8.68
CA ARG A 72 22.08 16.57 9.70
C ARG A 72 21.27 17.88 9.75
N SER A 73 19.96 17.78 9.54
CA SER A 73 19.07 18.93 9.57
C SER A 73 18.37 19.03 10.92
N VAL A 74 17.96 20.23 11.31
CA VAL A 74 17.24 20.47 12.58
C VAL A 74 15.92 19.70 12.59
N GLU A 75 15.27 19.59 11.43
CA GLU A 75 14.03 18.86 11.23
C GLU A 75 14.21 17.36 11.47
N ALA A 76 15.31 16.78 11.01
CA ALA A 76 15.62 15.36 11.25
C ALA A 76 15.79 15.04 12.74
N THR A 77 16.40 15.95 13.51
CA THR A 77 16.54 15.80 14.97
C THR A 77 15.19 15.86 15.69
N VAL A 78 14.32 16.80 15.29
CA VAL A 78 12.96 16.91 15.85
C VAL A 78 12.15 15.64 15.55
N LEU A 79 12.22 15.14 14.31
CA LEU A 79 11.55 13.89 13.93
C LEU A 79 12.08 12.68 14.69
N LEU A 80 13.40 12.61 14.93
CA LEU A 80 14.01 11.54 15.72
C LEU A 80 13.51 11.55 17.17
N LEU A 81 13.48 12.73 17.82
CA LEU A 81 12.96 12.87 19.17
C LEU A 81 11.48 12.49 19.25
N ALA A 82 10.66 12.95 18.30
CA ALA A 82 9.26 12.57 18.23
C ALA A 82 9.07 11.05 18.07
N ALA A 83 9.89 10.40 17.22
CA ALA A 83 9.85 8.95 17.04
C ALA A 83 10.19 8.19 18.32
N ILE A 84 11.22 8.61 19.06
CA ILE A 84 11.60 8.00 20.35
C ILE A 84 10.45 8.10 21.36
N VAL A 85 9.83 9.28 21.49
CA VAL A 85 8.70 9.49 22.42
C VAL A 85 7.51 8.58 22.08
N VAL A 86 7.14 8.51 20.80
CA VAL A 86 6.01 7.67 20.35
C VAL A 86 6.33 6.18 20.53
N MET A 87 7.55 5.74 20.23
CA MET A 87 7.96 4.34 20.44
C MET A 87 7.91 3.95 21.92
N LEU A 88 8.40 4.81 22.82
CA LEU A 88 8.33 4.56 24.27
C LEU A 88 6.90 4.50 24.80
N ALA A 89 5.98 5.27 24.24
CA ALA A 89 4.57 5.26 24.65
C ALA A 89 3.81 3.98 24.23
N GLN A 90 4.22 3.34 23.12
CA GLN A 90 3.59 2.11 22.61
C GLN A 90 4.05 0.85 23.35
N VAL A 91 5.19 0.91 24.05
CA VAL A 91 5.68 -0.22 24.85
C VAL A 91 4.94 -0.22 26.21
N PRO A 92 4.36 -1.36 26.67
CA PRO A 92 3.63 -1.43 27.94
C PRO A 92 4.44 -1.00 29.18
N LEU A 93 5.78 -1.01 29.07
CA LEU A 93 6.71 -0.54 30.10
C LEU A 93 6.73 0.99 30.27
N GLY A 94 6.41 1.76 29.23
CA GLY A 94 6.44 3.24 29.28
C GLY A 94 5.39 3.82 30.22
N VAL A 95 4.22 3.17 30.32
CA VAL A 95 3.11 3.58 31.19
C VAL A 95 3.45 3.41 32.67
N LYS A 96 4.33 2.44 33.02
CA LYS A 96 4.78 2.21 34.40
C LYS A 96 5.79 3.25 34.88
N ILE A 97 6.53 3.89 33.97
CA ILE A 97 7.58 4.87 34.30
C ILE A 97 7.01 6.30 34.35
N TYR A 98 6.10 6.66 33.46
CA TYR A 98 5.52 8.01 33.41
C TYR A 98 4.08 8.00 32.91
N LYS A 99 3.12 8.32 33.79
CA LYS A 99 1.67 8.24 33.50
C LYS A 99 1.19 9.15 32.37
N ASN A 100 1.90 10.25 32.08
CA ASN A 100 1.46 11.26 31.11
C ASN A 100 2.10 11.07 29.71
N LEU A 101 3.02 10.11 29.54
CA LEU A 101 3.68 9.80 28.27
C LEU A 101 2.69 9.36 27.17
N PRO A 102 1.66 8.55 27.47
CA PRO A 102 0.64 8.16 26.49
C PRO A 102 -0.17 9.33 25.95
N ILE A 103 -0.44 10.37 26.75
CA ILE A 103 -1.22 11.55 26.34
C ILE A 103 -0.48 12.31 25.23
N ILE A 104 0.83 12.52 25.41
CA ILE A 104 1.67 13.22 24.43
C ILE A 104 1.75 12.42 23.13
N SER A 105 1.94 11.10 23.23
CA SER A 105 1.96 10.23 22.05
C SER A 105 0.62 10.18 21.33
N GLN A 106 -0.50 10.14 22.06
CA GLN A 106 -1.84 10.19 21.46
C GLN A 106 -2.06 11.51 20.74
N TRP A 107 -1.67 12.64 21.33
CA TRP A 107 -1.75 13.94 20.65
C TRP A 107 -0.95 13.98 19.33
N ILE A 108 0.28 13.42 19.32
CA ILE A 108 1.09 13.30 18.09
C ILE A 108 0.38 12.41 17.05
N LEU A 109 -0.25 11.31 17.48
CA LEU A 109 -0.92 10.38 16.57
C LEU A 109 -2.23 10.94 16.01
N ASP A 110 -2.98 11.69 16.81
CA ASP A 110 -4.33 12.14 16.48
C ASP A 110 -4.36 13.51 15.80
N VAL A 111 -3.36 14.36 16.02
CA VAL A 111 -3.30 15.70 15.41
C VAL A 111 -2.41 15.70 14.15
N PRO A 112 -1.07 15.72 14.23
CA PRO A 112 -0.22 15.86 13.04
C PRO A 112 -0.22 14.60 12.16
N ASN A 113 -0.22 13.41 12.75
CA ASN A 113 -0.22 12.15 11.98
C ASN A 113 -1.56 11.92 11.26
N LEU A 114 -2.69 12.19 11.91
CA LEU A 114 -4.00 12.11 11.26
C LEU A 114 -4.16 13.17 10.16
N ALA A 115 -3.69 14.41 10.40
CA ALA A 115 -3.68 15.45 9.37
C ALA A 115 -2.85 15.04 8.15
N SER A 116 -1.66 14.49 8.37
CA SER A 116 -0.78 13.99 7.30
C SER A 116 -1.44 12.86 6.50
N LYS A 117 -2.03 11.87 7.19
CA LYS A 117 -2.75 10.76 6.53
C LYS A 117 -3.89 11.25 5.65
N ARG A 118 -4.68 12.21 6.14
CA ARG A 118 -5.78 12.83 5.37
C ARG A 118 -5.24 13.59 4.16
N GLY A 119 -4.16 14.35 4.33
CA GLY A 119 -3.50 15.05 3.22
C GLY A 119 -3.02 14.09 2.13
N ILE A 120 -2.36 12.98 2.51
CA ILE A 120 -1.95 11.93 1.57
C ILE A 120 -3.16 11.32 0.86
N ALA A 121 -4.22 10.97 1.60
CA ALA A 121 -5.42 10.38 1.01
C ALA A 121 -6.07 11.30 -0.03
N ILE A 122 -6.17 12.60 0.25
CA ILE A 122 -6.69 13.59 -0.70
C ILE A 122 -5.76 13.72 -1.91
N GLY A 123 -4.44 13.81 -1.67
CA GLY A 123 -3.45 13.90 -2.76
C GLY A 123 -3.47 12.69 -3.68
N VAL A 124 -3.55 11.48 -3.13
CA VAL A 124 -3.68 10.23 -3.89
C VAL A 124 -5.01 10.20 -4.65
N GLY A 125 -6.11 10.62 -4.03
CA GLY A 125 -7.41 10.71 -4.68
C GLY A 125 -7.41 11.65 -5.89
N LEU A 126 -6.90 12.87 -5.71
CA LEU A 126 -6.78 13.86 -6.78
C LEU A 126 -5.80 13.42 -7.88
N GLY A 127 -4.67 12.84 -7.51
CA GLY A 127 -3.70 12.28 -8.46
C GLY A 127 -4.30 11.13 -9.30
N GLY A 128 -5.11 10.29 -8.65
CA GLY A 128 -5.89 9.23 -9.30
C GLY A 128 -6.86 9.80 -10.33
N VAL A 129 -7.68 10.78 -9.94
CA VAL A 129 -8.64 11.45 -10.85
C VAL A 129 -7.91 12.13 -12.01
N ALA A 130 -6.80 12.82 -11.76
CA ALA A 130 -6.00 13.47 -12.80
C ALA A 130 -5.43 12.46 -13.80
N THR A 131 -4.94 11.32 -13.32
CA THR A 131 -4.44 10.23 -14.18
C THR A 131 -5.57 9.62 -15.01
N SER A 132 -6.72 9.34 -14.38
CA SER A 132 -7.90 8.86 -15.10
C SER A 132 -8.35 9.83 -16.19
N LEU A 133 -8.33 11.14 -15.92
CA LEU A 133 -8.70 12.16 -16.90
C LEU A 133 -7.69 12.23 -18.07
N LYS A 134 -6.39 12.14 -17.79
CA LYS A 134 -5.35 12.06 -18.84
C LYS A 134 -5.53 10.86 -19.76
N ILE A 135 -5.93 9.72 -19.20
CA ILE A 135 -6.24 8.51 -19.96
C ILE A 135 -7.50 8.72 -20.80
N LEU A 136 -8.58 9.26 -20.22
CA LEU A 136 -9.85 9.50 -20.93
C LEU A 136 -9.70 10.51 -22.08
N LEU A 137 -8.94 11.58 -21.87
CA LEU A 137 -8.63 12.58 -22.89
C LEU A 137 -7.60 12.10 -23.93
N GLY A 138 -7.07 10.88 -23.79
CA GLY A 138 -6.15 10.27 -24.75
C GLY A 138 -4.76 10.91 -24.78
N ILE A 139 -4.43 11.76 -23.80
CA ILE A 139 -3.11 12.39 -23.66
C ILE A 139 -2.09 11.33 -23.24
N GLU A 140 -2.48 10.40 -22.36
CA GLU A 140 -1.69 9.22 -22.01
C GLU A 140 -2.04 8.03 -22.93
N ARG A 141 -1.25 7.85 -24.00
CA ARG A 141 -1.41 6.71 -24.92
C ARG A 141 -0.85 5.37 -24.39
N SER A 142 -0.25 5.37 -23.20
CA SER A 142 0.42 4.19 -22.62
C SER A 142 -0.51 2.98 -22.42
N TYR A 143 -1.82 3.21 -22.19
CA TYR A 143 -2.81 2.12 -22.06
C TYR A 143 -3.27 1.50 -23.39
N LEU A 144 -3.09 2.20 -24.52
CA LEU A 144 -3.54 1.72 -25.83
C LEU A 144 -2.55 0.72 -26.45
N GLY A 145 -1.36 0.54 -25.87
CA GLY A 145 -0.28 -0.19 -26.51
C GLY A 145 0.30 0.68 -27.61
N GLY A 146 1.14 1.64 -27.21
CA GLY A 146 2.10 2.23 -28.14
C GLY A 146 2.97 1.09 -28.65
N THR A 147 2.75 0.73 -29.91
CA THR A 147 3.72 0.03 -30.73
C THR A 147 4.96 0.93 -30.80
N ASP A 148 6.08 0.42 -30.30
CA ASP A 148 7.31 0.56 -31.08
C ASP A 148 7.06 -0.02 -32.49
#